data_AF-A0A8T1WYT3-F1
#
_entry.id   AF-A0A8T1WYT3-F1
#
_cell.length_a   1.000
_cell.length_b   1.000
_cell.length_c   1.000
_cell.angle_alpha   90.00
_cell.angle_beta   90.00
_cell.angle_gamma   90.00
#
_symmetry.space_group_name_H-M   'P 1'
#
loop_
_entity.id
_entity.type
_entity.pdbx_description
1 polymer ?
#
loop_
_entity_poly.entity_id
_entity_poly.type
_entity_poly.pdbx_seq_one_letter_code
_entity_poly.pdbx_strand_id
1 'polypeptide(L)'
;MPQRAAAKTPSISRSNSLAEPSRSTEETKSDQSPVSSFECQELELESRRLDFEVAQWKQQEALRLDRLQLKSEEIMGKETLTRQQQELEAMEIRARVIQALHATKKSPAEVREYLALLET
;
A
#
# COMPACT_ATOMS: atom_id res chain seq x y z
N MET A 1 11.92 -18.59 -33.50
CA MET A 1 12.06 -20.06 -33.41
C MET A 1 13.47 -20.33 -32.90
N PRO A 2 13.64 -20.81 -31.64
CA PRO A 2 13.61 -22.26 -31.38
C PRO A 2 13.04 -22.72 -30.01
N GLN A 3 12.35 -23.88 -30.06
CA GLN A 3 12.40 -25.11 -29.23
C GLN A 3 12.38 -25.15 -27.68
N ARG A 4 11.64 -26.19 -27.22
CA ARG A 4 11.76 -27.06 -26.02
C ARG A 4 11.00 -26.63 -24.75
N ALA A 5 10.31 -27.51 -24.01
CA ALA A 5 10.18 -28.96 -24.09
C ALA A 5 8.83 -29.41 -23.48
N ALA A 6 8.16 -30.33 -24.17
CA ALA A 6 7.05 -31.10 -23.62
C ALA A 6 7.59 -32.14 -22.63
N ALA A 7 7.04 -32.16 -21.41
CA ALA A 7 7.40 -33.11 -20.39
C ALA A 7 6.81 -34.50 -20.73
N LYS A 8 7.71 -35.47 -20.91
CA LYS A 8 7.45 -36.91 -21.04
C LYS A 8 6.77 -37.43 -19.77
N THR A 9 5.55 -37.94 -19.89
CA THR A 9 4.98 -38.89 -18.93
C THR A 9 5.54 -40.29 -19.21
N PRO A 10 6.12 -41.00 -18.23
CA PRO A 10 6.49 -42.39 -18.43
C PRO A 10 5.25 -43.27 -18.36
N SER A 11 4.99 -43.93 -19.49
CA SER A 11 4.14 -45.11 -19.64
C SER A 11 4.59 -46.22 -18.70
N ILE A 12 3.68 -46.72 -17.85
CA ILE A 12 3.81 -48.04 -17.23
C ILE A 12 2.49 -48.80 -17.47
N SER A 13 2.48 -49.58 -18.54
CA SER A 13 1.54 -50.68 -18.74
C SER A 13 1.98 -51.86 -17.88
N ARG A 14 1.12 -52.32 -16.95
CA ARG A 14 1.16 -53.70 -16.42
C ARG A 14 -0.25 -54.23 -16.18
N SER A 15 -0.68 -55.02 -17.18
CA SER A 15 -1.37 -56.30 -17.09
C SER A 15 -2.51 -56.49 -16.08
N ASN A 16 -3.71 -56.71 -16.63
CA ASN A 16 -4.82 -57.42 -16.01
C ASN A 16 -4.35 -58.77 -15.43
N SER A 17 -4.74 -59.08 -14.21
CA SER A 17 -4.93 -60.46 -13.74
C SER A 17 -6.14 -60.49 -12.82
N LEU A 18 -7.17 -61.19 -13.28
CA LEU A 18 -8.33 -61.63 -12.51
C LEU A 18 -7.85 -62.36 -11.24
N ALA A 19 -8.35 -61.95 -10.10
CA ALA A 19 -8.56 -62.80 -8.94
C ALA A 19 -9.65 -62.16 -8.07
N GLU A 20 -10.88 -62.68 -8.15
CA GLU A 20 -11.81 -62.51 -7.03
C GLU A 20 -11.19 -63.16 -5.78
N PRO A 21 -11.44 -62.58 -4.61
CA PRO A 21 -12.22 -63.37 -3.68
C PRO A 21 -13.27 -62.56 -2.92
N SER A 22 -14.41 -63.21 -2.77
CA SER A 22 -15.23 -63.20 -1.56
C SER A 22 -15.87 -61.89 -1.13
N ARG A 23 -17.20 -61.86 -1.29
CA ARG A 23 -18.11 -61.16 -0.38
C ARG A 23 -17.71 -61.44 1.07
N SER A 24 -17.09 -60.46 1.69
CA SER A 24 -17.26 -60.17 3.10
C SER A 24 -17.92 -58.81 3.17
N THR A 25 -19.24 -58.79 3.31
CA THR A 25 -19.94 -57.67 3.93
C THR A 25 -19.49 -57.61 5.39
N GLU A 26 -18.27 -57.16 5.61
CA GLU A 26 -17.93 -56.54 6.89
C GLU A 26 -18.43 -55.12 6.75
N GLU A 27 -19.53 -54.86 7.47
CA GLU A 27 -19.92 -53.53 7.87
C GLU A 27 -18.65 -52.76 8.21
N THR A 28 -18.26 -51.81 7.36
CA THR A 28 -17.39 -50.73 7.79
C THR A 28 -18.17 -50.03 8.87
N LYS A 29 -18.03 -50.48 10.11
CA LYS A 29 -18.25 -49.64 11.28
C LYS A 29 -17.44 -48.40 10.98
N SER A 30 -18.16 -47.36 10.61
CA SER A 30 -17.68 -46.01 10.65
C SER A 30 -17.41 -45.75 12.14
N ASP A 31 -16.25 -46.20 12.60
CA ASP A 31 -15.62 -45.67 13.80
C ASP A 31 -15.24 -44.24 13.43
N GLN A 32 -16.24 -43.35 13.41
CA GLN A 32 -16.03 -41.94 13.60
C GLN A 32 -15.43 -41.82 14.99
N SER A 33 -14.10 -41.90 15.06
CA SER A 33 -13.40 -41.68 16.30
C SER A 33 -13.72 -40.24 16.73
N PRO A 34 -14.19 -40.00 17.96
CA PRO A 34 -14.48 -38.65 18.44
C PRO A 34 -13.24 -37.75 18.37
N VAL A 35 -12.05 -38.35 18.35
CA VAL A 35 -10.75 -37.69 18.15
C VAL A 35 -10.67 -36.96 16.80
N SER A 36 -11.08 -37.60 15.70
CA SER A 36 -11.10 -36.95 14.37
C SER A 36 -12.08 -35.79 14.31
N SER A 37 -13.24 -35.90 14.96
CA SER A 37 -14.22 -34.82 14.99
C SER A 37 -13.78 -33.62 15.83
N PHE A 38 -13.02 -33.88 16.91
CA PHE A 38 -12.50 -32.84 17.79
C PHE A 38 -11.35 -32.07 17.13
N GLU A 39 -10.41 -32.78 16.50
CA GLU A 39 -9.32 -32.16 15.72
C GLU A 39 -9.86 -31.28 14.58
N CYS A 40 -10.91 -31.72 13.87
CA CYS A 40 -11.56 -30.89 12.86
C CYS A 40 -12.18 -29.61 13.46
N GLN A 41 -12.84 -29.69 14.61
CA GLN A 41 -13.41 -28.51 15.28
C GLN A 41 -12.32 -27.55 15.76
N GLU A 42 -11.20 -28.08 16.27
CA GLU A 42 -10.05 -27.26 16.68
C GLU A 42 -9.46 -26.51 15.48
N LEU A 43 -9.28 -27.18 14.34
CA LEU A 43 -8.82 -26.56 13.11
C LEU A 43 -9.80 -25.51 12.57
N GLU A 44 -11.10 -25.73 12.67
CA GLU A 44 -12.11 -24.73 12.30
C GLU A 44 -12.05 -23.48 13.20
N LEU A 45 -11.85 -23.66 14.50
CA LEU A 45 -11.71 -22.55 15.44
C LEU A 45 -10.42 -21.77 15.18
N GLU A 46 -9.30 -22.45 14.96
CA GLU A 46 -8.02 -21.80 14.65
C GLU A 46 -8.09 -21.09 13.30
N SER A 47 -8.74 -21.67 12.28
CA SER A 47 -8.98 -20.99 11.01
C SER A 47 -9.76 -19.69 11.20
N ARG A 48 -10.85 -19.72 11.97
CA ARG A 48 -11.65 -18.51 12.27
C ARG A 48 -10.85 -17.46 13.03
N ARG A 49 -10.01 -17.89 13.96
CA ARG A 49 -9.11 -17.00 14.70
C ARG A 49 -8.11 -16.34 13.76
N LEU A 50 -7.48 -17.09 12.87
CA LEU A 50 -6.55 -16.56 11.88
C LEU A 50 -7.25 -15.60 10.91
N ASP A 51 -8.46 -15.92 10.46
CA ASP A 51 -9.26 -15.02 9.62
C ASP A 51 -9.54 -13.68 10.32
N PHE A 52 -9.84 -13.73 11.63
CA PHE A 52 -10.03 -12.54 12.44
C PHE A 52 -8.74 -11.73 12.58
N GLU A 53 -7.60 -12.37 12.88
CA GLU A 53 -6.30 -11.70 12.96
C GLU A 53 -5.91 -11.04 11.62
N VAL A 54 -6.14 -11.73 10.50
CA VAL A 54 -5.91 -11.19 9.15
C VAL A 54 -6.82 -9.99 8.87
N ALA A 55 -8.10 -10.05 9.25
CA ALA A 55 -9.02 -8.94 9.10
C ALA A 55 -8.56 -7.71 9.91
N GLN A 56 -8.08 -7.92 11.14
CA GLN A 56 -7.52 -6.85 11.96
C GLN A 56 -6.27 -6.23 11.33
N TRP A 57 -5.34 -7.03 10.81
CA TRP A 57 -4.15 -6.51 10.15
C TRP A 57 -4.48 -5.73 8.88
N LYS A 58 -5.45 -6.21 8.07
CA LYS A 58 -5.93 -5.47 6.89
C LYS A 58 -6.52 -4.12 7.28
N GLN A 59 -7.31 -4.07 8.36
CA GLN A 59 -7.86 -2.83 8.87
C GLN A 59 -6.77 -1.87 9.34
N GLN A 60 -5.78 -2.37 10.10
CA GLN A 60 -4.66 -1.54 10.57
C GLN A 60 -3.82 -1.01 9.42
N GLU A 61 -3.57 -1.81 8.39
CA GLU A 61 -2.83 -1.39 7.22
C GLU A 61 -3.59 -0.33 6.41
N ALA A 62 -4.90 -0.49 6.24
CA ALA A 62 -5.74 0.53 5.61
C ALA A 62 -5.65 1.86 6.37
N LEU A 63 -5.83 1.84 7.70
CA LEU A 63 -5.71 3.04 8.54
C LEU A 63 -4.31 3.67 8.48
N ARG A 64 -3.25 2.86 8.35
CA ARG A 64 -1.87 3.34 8.20
C ARG A 64 -1.69 4.07 6.88
N LEU A 65 -2.23 3.52 5.79
CA LEU A 65 -2.18 4.14 4.46
C LEU A 65 -2.96 5.46 4.44
N ASP A 66 -4.18 5.48 4.97
CA ASP A 66 -5.00 6.70 5.07
C ASP A 66 -4.29 7.78 5.88
N ARG A 67 -3.69 7.40 7.02
CA ARG A 67 -2.92 8.35 7.84
C ARG A 67 -1.68 8.88 7.13
N LEU A 68 -1.00 8.05 6.34
CA LEU A 68 0.14 8.48 5.56
C LEU A 68 -0.28 9.46 4.46
N GLN A 69 -1.39 9.16 3.78
CA GLN A 69 -1.96 10.05 2.77
C GLN A 69 -2.32 11.41 3.37
N LEU A 70 -3.09 11.44 4.46
CA LEU A 70 -3.44 12.67 5.16
C LEU A 70 -2.22 13.49 5.58
N LYS A 71 -1.17 12.84 6.07
CA LYS A 71 0.09 13.53 6.41
C LYS A 71 0.77 14.14 5.18
N SER A 72 0.76 13.45 4.05
CA SER A 72 1.35 13.97 2.81
C SER A 72 0.58 15.20 2.31
N GLU A 73 -0.75 15.15 2.35
CA GLU A 73 -1.63 16.28 2.02
C GLU A 73 -1.40 17.47 2.97
N GLU A 74 -1.25 17.21 4.27
CA GLU A 74 -0.92 18.24 5.26
C GLU A 74 0.44 18.90 4.98
N ILE A 75 1.47 18.12 4.65
CA ILE A 75 2.80 18.63 4.30
C ILE A 75 2.72 19.50 3.06
N MET A 76 2.08 19.03 1.98
CA MET A 76 1.90 19.82 0.76
C MET A 76 1.13 21.12 1.03
N GLY A 77 0.07 21.06 1.85
CA GLY A 77 -0.67 22.25 2.28
C GLY A 77 0.22 23.27 3.01
N LYS A 78 1.07 22.80 3.94
CA LYS A 78 2.01 23.67 4.65
C LYS A 78 3.10 24.24 3.75
N GLU A 79 3.61 23.45 2.81
CA GLU A 79 4.62 23.91 1.84
C GLU A 79 4.07 25.00 0.92
N THR A 80 2.87 24.79 0.37
CA THR A 80 2.21 25.80 -0.48
C THR A 80 1.90 27.07 0.30
N LEU A 81 1.39 26.96 1.53
CA LEU A 81 1.14 28.11 2.39
C LEU A 81 2.44 28.86 2.71
N THR A 82 3.51 28.16 3.07
CA THR A 82 4.80 28.79 3.39
C THR A 82 5.39 29.49 2.17
N ARG A 83 5.28 28.90 0.98
CA ARG A 83 5.73 29.53 -0.27
C ARG A 83 4.94 30.81 -0.56
N GLN A 84 3.61 30.76 -0.44
CA GLN A 84 2.76 31.94 -0.62
C GLN A 84 3.07 33.04 0.41
N GLN A 85 3.34 32.66 1.65
CA GLN A 85 3.72 33.60 2.70
C GLN A 85 5.05 34.30 2.36
N GLN A 86 6.05 33.55 1.88
CA GLN A 86 7.32 34.12 1.43
C GLN A 86 7.15 35.06 0.23
N GLU A 87 6.32 34.70 -0.76
CA GLU A 87 6.01 35.55 -1.91
C GLU A 87 5.32 36.85 -1.48
N LEU A 88 4.37 36.76 -0.55
CA LEU A 88 3.66 37.91 0.01
C LEU A 88 4.62 38.84 0.77
N GLU A 89 5.48 38.29 1.62
CA GLU A 89 6.48 39.06 2.36
C GLU A 89 7.47 39.76 1.42
N ALA A 90 7.95 39.06 0.39
CA ALA A 90 8.79 39.66 -0.64
C ALA A 90 8.08 40.81 -1.37
N MET A 91 6.80 40.63 -1.71
CA MET A 91 5.98 41.68 -2.32
C MET A 91 5.78 42.88 -1.39
N GLU A 92 5.53 42.66 -0.10
CA GLU A 92 5.40 43.72 0.88
C GLU A 92 6.69 44.53 1.02
N ILE A 93 7.84 43.86 1.10
CA ILE A 93 9.15 44.52 1.18
C ILE A 93 9.36 45.39 -0.07
N ARG A 94 9.11 44.84 -1.26
CA ARG A 94 9.21 45.60 -2.53
C ARG A 94 8.31 46.83 -2.51
N ALA A 95 7.06 46.68 -2.09
CA ALA A 95 6.11 47.79 -2.01
C ALA A 95 6.58 48.89 -1.04
N ARG A 96 7.07 48.52 0.15
CA ARG A 96 7.62 49.46 1.13
C ARG A 96 8.85 50.19 0.60
N VAL A 97 9.75 49.50 -0.09
CA VAL A 97 10.94 50.10 -0.71
C VAL A 97 10.54 51.09 -1.80
N ILE A 98 9.60 50.74 -2.67
CA ILE A 98 9.09 51.65 -3.71
C ILE A 98 8.48 52.91 -3.08
N GLN A 99 7.67 52.76 -2.02
CA GLN A 99 7.07 53.89 -1.30
C GLN A 99 8.14 54.81 -0.70
N ALA A 100 9.17 54.26 -0.06
CA ALA A 100 10.27 55.04 0.51
C ALA A 100 11.11 55.77 -0.56
N LEU A 101 11.36 55.12 -1.70
CA LEU A 101 12.11 55.73 -2.81
C LEU A 101 11.29 56.84 -3.50
N HIS A 102 9.97 56.64 -3.63
CA HIS A 102 9.08 57.68 -4.13
C HIS A 102 9.05 58.90 -3.19
N ALA A 103 9.00 58.67 -1.87
CA ALA A 103 9.05 59.74 -0.86
C ALA A 103 10.35 60.56 -0.92
N THR A 104 11.45 59.95 -1.36
CA THR A 104 12.76 60.62 -1.51
C THR A 104 12.98 61.21 -2.91
N LYS A 105 11.95 61.21 -3.78
CA LYS A 105 12.00 61.72 -5.17
C LYS A 105 13.12 61.11 -6.03
N LYS A 106 13.49 59.86 -5.75
CA LYS A 106 14.47 59.10 -6.55
C LYS A 106 13.96 58.92 -7.98
N SER A 107 14.89 58.90 -8.93
CA SER A 107 14.53 58.68 -10.33
C SER A 107 14.06 57.22 -10.54
N PRO A 108 13.17 56.97 -11.52
CA PRO A 108 12.71 55.62 -11.82
C PRO A 108 13.83 54.69 -12.35
N ALA A 109 15.02 55.20 -12.67
CA ALA A 109 16.20 54.41 -12.99
C ALA A 109 16.84 53.85 -11.71
N GLU A 110 17.08 54.70 -10.71
CA GLU A 110 17.63 54.29 -9.41
C GLU A 110 16.70 53.31 -8.68
N VAL A 111 15.38 53.49 -8.78
CA VAL A 111 14.40 52.56 -8.19
C VAL A 111 14.57 51.15 -8.75
N ARG A 112 14.86 51.01 -10.04
CA ARG A 112 15.06 49.69 -10.67
C ARG A 112 16.36 49.03 -10.22
N GLU A 113 17.42 49.81 -10.01
CA GLU A 113 18.68 49.28 -9.47
C GLU A 113 18.49 48.73 -8.05
N TYR A 114 17.79 49.46 -7.18
CA TYR A 114 17.49 48.98 -5.82
C TYR A 114 16.56 47.77 -5.80
N LEU A 115 15.57 47.72 -6.70
CA LEU A 115 14.71 46.55 -6.82
C LEU A 115 15.49 45.32 -7.32
N ALA A 116 16.40 45.49 -8.28
CA ALA A 116 17.23 44.38 -8.78
C ALA A 116 18.08 43.72 -7.69
N LEU A 117 18.54 44.49 -6.69
CA LEU A 117 19.27 43.96 -5.53
C LEU A 117 18.39 43.12 -4.57
N LEU A 118 17.06 43.22 -4.67
CA LEU A 118 16.11 42.43 -3.86
C LEU A 118 15.66 41.15 -4.57
N GLU A 119 16.06 40.94 -5.82
CA GLU A 119 15.68 39.77 -6.63
C GLU A 119 16.77 38.68 -6.69
N THR A 120 17.94 38.93 -6.12
CA THR A 120 19.07 37.99 -5.97
C THR A 120 18.98 37.21 -4.68
#